data_AF-A0A1Q3E0G6-F1
#
_entry.id   AF-A0A1Q3E0G6-F1
#
_cell.length_a   1.000
_cell.length_b   1.000
_cell.length_c   1.000
_cell.angle_alpha   90.00
_cell.angle_beta   90.00
_cell.angle_gamma   90.00
#
_symmetry.space_group_name_H-M   'P 1'
#
loop_
_entity.id
_entity.type
_entity.pdbx_description
1 polymer ?
#
loop_
_entity_poly.entity_id
_entity_poly.type
_entity_poly.pdbx_seq_one_letter_code
_entity_poly.pdbx_strand_id
1 'polypeptide(L)'
;MLQELSHMDRITQLQDEIQQLLMIMSTSIAYLTNRTNFIQVSPEIPITKQRNPDKYDTPDVFEANKKELVTDLIRKAKQVEYLINSLPEPEPEEIQAQRLQQLEDEMQLANTEYIQAVNRLKALHEQVTELLRSMLTEVNAGLVDDTNDSIDAGKEGNIMVNSRDWDVSMAL
;
A
#
# COMPACT_ATOMS: atom_id res chain seq x y z
N MET A 1 2.28 -7.15 9.82
CA MET A 1 1.17 -7.61 8.98
C MET A 1 0.82 -6.68 7.81
N LEU A 2 1.55 -5.59 7.55
CA LEU A 2 1.26 -4.66 6.42
C LEU A 2 2.07 -4.96 5.14
N GLN A 3 2.87 -6.02 5.13
CA GLN A 3 3.82 -6.28 4.04
C GLN A 3 3.20 -7.07 2.87
N GLU A 4 1.98 -7.61 3.03
CA GLU A 4 1.30 -8.40 2.01
C GLU A 4 0.51 -7.57 0.99
N LEU A 5 0.17 -6.31 1.30
CA LEU A 5 -0.65 -5.46 0.42
C LEU A 5 0.16 -4.56 -0.54
N SER A 6 1.48 -4.42 -0.33
CA SER A 6 2.34 -3.57 -1.16
C SER A 6 3.20 -4.34 -2.16
N HIS A 7 3.27 -5.66 -2.04
CA HIS A 7 3.99 -6.51 -2.99
C HIS A 7 2.98 -6.89 -4.08
N MET A 8 3.25 -6.55 -5.34
CA MET A 8 2.46 -7.04 -6.47
C MET A 8 2.25 -8.56 -6.30
N ASP A 9 1.05 -9.06 -6.56
CA ASP A 9 0.73 -10.48 -6.37
C ASP A 9 1.82 -11.34 -7.03
N ARG A 10 2.34 -12.34 -6.29
CA ARG A 10 3.45 -13.18 -6.76
C ARG A 10 3.08 -13.89 -8.06
N ILE A 11 1.79 -14.19 -8.26
CA ILE A 11 1.28 -14.76 -9.50
C ILE A 11 1.41 -13.75 -10.65
N THR A 12 0.99 -12.50 -10.44
CA THR A 12 1.17 -11.41 -11.44
C THR A 12 2.65 -11.16 -11.73
N GLN A 13 3.52 -11.15 -10.71
CA GLN A 13 4.97 -11.03 -10.91
C GLN A 13 5.54 -12.17 -11.76
N LEU A 14 5.13 -13.41 -11.50
CA LEU A 14 5.55 -14.57 -12.28
C LEU A 14 5.09 -14.46 -13.74
N GLN A 15 3.85 -14.03 -13.97
CA GLN A 15 3.32 -13.80 -15.31
C GLN A 15 4.17 -12.77 -16.08
N ASP A 16 4.48 -11.63 -15.46
CA ASP A 16 5.28 -10.57 -16.08
C ASP A 16 6.70 -11.05 -16.40
N GLU A 17 7.35 -11.79 -15.49
CA GLU A 17 8.70 -12.32 -15.72
C GLU A 17 8.73 -13.38 -16.82
N ILE A 18 7.70 -14.23 -16.94
CA ILE A 18 7.56 -15.17 -18.07
C ILE A 18 7.39 -14.40 -19.39
N GLN A 19 6.58 -13.34 -19.40
CA GLN A 19 6.38 -12.53 -20.60
C GLN A 19 7.66 -11.81 -21.02
N GLN A 20 8.42 -11.27 -20.06
CA GLN A 20 9.74 -10.70 -20.31
C GLN A 20 10.73 -11.74 -20.84
N LEU A 21 10.74 -12.96 -20.30
CA LEU A 21 11.58 -14.04 -20.78
C LEU A 21 11.29 -14.38 -22.26
N LEU A 22 10.01 -14.47 -22.63
CA LEU A 22 9.60 -14.69 -24.03
C LEU A 22 9.97 -13.51 -24.94
N MET A 23 9.86 -12.27 -24.43
CA MET A 23 10.30 -11.09 -25.16
C MET A 23 11.81 -11.11 -25.42
N ILE A 24 12.62 -11.48 -24.42
CA ILE A 24 14.08 -11.64 -24.57
C ILE A 24 14.40 -12.73 -25.59
N MET A 25 13.70 -13.86 -25.58
CA MET A 25 13.91 -14.92 -26.59
C MET A 25 13.62 -14.43 -28.01
N SER A 26 12.48 -13.77 -28.24
CA SER A 26 12.11 -13.28 -29.57
C SER A 26 13.06 -12.20 -30.08
N THR A 27 13.45 -11.26 -29.22
CA THR A 27 14.41 -10.20 -29.55
C THR A 27 15.82 -10.75 -29.78
N SER A 28 16.23 -11.78 -29.05
CA SER A 28 17.49 -12.49 -29.29
C SER A 28 17.52 -13.15 -30.67
N ILE A 29 16.45 -13.84 -31.06
CA ILE A 29 16.34 -14.44 -32.41
C ILE A 29 16.35 -13.34 -33.48
N ALA A 30 15.61 -12.25 -33.27
CA ALA A 30 15.61 -11.12 -34.19
C ALA A 30 16.99 -10.48 -34.33
N TYR A 31 17.74 -10.36 -33.23
CA TYR A 31 19.11 -9.86 -33.24
C TYR A 31 20.05 -10.79 -34.03
N LEU A 32 20.03 -12.09 -33.73
CA LEU A 32 20.87 -13.09 -34.41
C LEU A 32 20.59 -13.17 -35.92
N THR A 33 19.35 -13.01 -36.34
CA THR A 33 18.97 -13.06 -37.78
C THR A 33 19.27 -11.76 -38.52
N ASN A 34 19.12 -10.61 -37.87
CA ASN A 34 19.27 -9.31 -38.51
C ASN A 34 20.69 -8.72 -38.46
N ARG A 35 21.52 -9.13 -37.50
CA ARG A 35 22.87 -8.59 -37.31
C ARG A 35 24.00 -9.51 -37.78
N THR A 36 23.68 -10.68 -38.31
CA THR A 36 24.65 -11.60 -38.93
C THR A 36 24.98 -11.21 -40.36
N ASN A 37 26.20 -11.53 -40.78
CA ASN A 37 26.67 -11.42 -42.16
C ASN A 37 26.93 -12.81 -42.74
N PHE A 38 26.98 -12.93 -44.07
CA PHE A 38 27.23 -14.20 -44.74
C PHE A 38 28.68 -14.63 -44.58
N ILE A 39 28.89 -15.89 -44.19
CA ILE A 39 30.21 -16.52 -44.12
C ILE A 39 30.43 -17.32 -45.41
N GLN A 40 31.60 -17.16 -46.02
CA GLN A 40 32.00 -17.97 -47.18
C GLN A 40 32.32 -19.40 -46.74
N VAL A 41 31.56 -20.37 -47.23
CA VAL A 41 31.74 -21.79 -46.87
C VAL A 41 32.70 -22.51 -47.82
N SER A 42 32.79 -22.06 -49.09
CA SER A 42 33.72 -22.60 -50.08
C SER A 42 34.54 -21.48 -50.74
N PRO A 43 35.87 -21.60 -50.87
CA PRO A 43 36.73 -20.63 -51.54
C PRO A 43 36.36 -20.38 -53.01
N GLU A 44 35.72 -21.37 -53.65
CA GLU A 44 35.40 -21.35 -55.08
C GLU A 44 34.12 -20.55 -55.41
N ILE A 45 33.28 -20.27 -54.40
CA ILE A 45 32.01 -19.56 -54.58
C ILE A 45 32.11 -18.18 -53.93
N PRO A 46 32.20 -17.09 -54.72
CA PRO A 46 32.27 -15.73 -54.18
C PRO A 46 30.93 -15.33 -53.54
N ILE A 47 30.99 -14.57 -52.44
CA ILE A 47 29.80 -14.06 -51.74
C ILE A 47 29.10 -13.03 -52.65
N THR A 48 27.93 -13.36 -53.17
CA THR A 48 27.16 -12.52 -54.12
C THR A 48 26.28 -11.47 -53.44
N LYS A 49 26.09 -11.55 -52.12
CA LYS A 49 25.34 -10.57 -51.32
C LYS A 49 26.10 -10.27 -50.03
N GLN A 50 26.52 -9.02 -49.87
CA GLN A 50 27.00 -8.50 -48.59
C GLN A 50 25.92 -7.58 -48.02
N ARG A 51 25.62 -7.75 -46.73
CA ARG A 51 24.70 -6.85 -46.02
C ARG A 51 25.41 -5.50 -45.81
N ASN A 52 24.65 -4.40 -45.82
CA ASN A 52 25.22 -3.05 -45.64
C ASN A 52 26.06 -3.01 -44.34
N PRO A 53 27.29 -2.46 -44.34
CA PRO A 53 28.16 -2.39 -43.16
C PRO A 53 27.51 -1.83 -41.89
N ASP A 54 26.56 -0.90 -42.01
CA ASP A 54 25.84 -0.35 -40.85
C ASP A 54 24.83 -1.33 -40.22
N LYS A 55 24.55 -2.45 -40.88
CA LYS A 55 23.49 -3.41 -40.51
C LYS A 55 24.04 -4.74 -39.98
N TYR A 56 25.35 -4.96 -39.94
CA TYR A 56 25.94 -6.15 -39.34
C TYR A 56 27.02 -5.77 -38.34
N ASP A 57 27.16 -6.55 -37.28
CA ASP A 57 28.15 -6.28 -36.24
C ASP A 57 29.48 -6.98 -36.57
N THR A 58 30.61 -6.44 -36.08
CA THR A 58 31.89 -7.12 -36.21
C THR A 58 31.86 -8.45 -35.46
N PRO A 59 32.65 -9.46 -35.86
CA PRO A 59 32.64 -10.77 -35.20
C PRO A 59 32.87 -10.68 -33.69
N ASP A 60 33.78 -9.81 -33.24
CA ASP A 60 34.08 -9.62 -31.81
C ASP A 60 32.88 -9.04 -31.02
N VAL A 61 32.22 -8.02 -31.58
CA VAL A 61 31.03 -7.41 -30.97
C VAL A 61 29.86 -8.39 -30.97
N PHE A 62 29.71 -9.16 -32.05
CA PHE A 62 28.66 -10.16 -32.17
C PHE A 62 28.83 -11.32 -31.17
N GLU A 63 30.05 -11.81 -30.94
CA GLU A 63 30.33 -12.81 -29.90
C GLU A 63 30.09 -12.26 -28.48
N ALA A 64 30.50 -11.01 -28.21
CA ALA A 64 30.26 -10.36 -26.92
C ALA A 64 28.76 -10.23 -26.63
N ASN A 65 27.99 -9.72 -27.60
CA ASN A 65 26.54 -9.55 -27.48
C ASN A 65 25.82 -10.90 -27.34
N LYS A 66 26.26 -11.95 -28.05
CA LYS A 66 25.72 -13.30 -27.84
C LYS A 66 25.89 -13.79 -26.41
N LYS A 67 27.08 -13.58 -25.84
CA LYS A 67 27.37 -13.97 -24.46
C LYS A 67 26.50 -13.21 -23.46
N GLU A 68 26.29 -11.91 -23.69
CA GLU A 68 25.39 -11.07 -22.90
C GLU A 68 23.95 -11.60 -22.97
N LEU A 69 23.40 -11.83 -24.17
CA LEU A 69 22.04 -12.35 -24.37
C LEU A 69 21.83 -13.69 -23.67
N VAL A 70 22.79 -14.61 -23.75
CA VAL A 70 22.73 -15.90 -23.06
C VAL A 70 22.76 -15.72 -21.53
N THR A 71 23.60 -14.80 -21.04
CA THR A 71 23.69 -14.52 -19.60
C THR A 71 22.38 -13.94 -19.08
N ASP A 72 21.76 -13.05 -19.85
CA ASP A 72 20.48 -12.44 -19.52
C ASP A 72 19.34 -13.46 -19.53
N LEU A 73 19.32 -14.34 -20.53
CA LEU A 73 18.36 -15.44 -20.61
C LEU A 73 18.46 -16.38 -19.40
N ILE A 74 19.68 -16.79 -19.02
CA ILE A 74 19.91 -17.67 -17.88
C ILE A 74 19.52 -16.98 -16.58
N ARG A 75 19.88 -15.69 -16.41
CA ARG A 75 19.53 -14.93 -15.22
C ARG A 75 18.00 -14.85 -15.06
N LYS A 76 17.29 -14.56 -16.15
CA LYS A 76 15.83 -14.47 -16.16
C LYS A 76 15.16 -15.82 -15.93
N ALA A 77 15.68 -16.90 -16.52
CA ALA A 77 15.19 -18.25 -16.26
C ALA A 77 15.31 -18.63 -14.77
N LYS A 78 16.44 -18.31 -14.13
CA LYS A 78 16.64 -18.54 -12.68
C LYS A 78 15.72 -17.67 -11.81
N GLN A 79 15.43 -16.44 -12.24
CA GLN A 79 14.47 -15.58 -11.54
C GLN A 79 13.07 -16.18 -11.58
N VAL A 80 12.64 -16.69 -12.73
CA VAL A 80 11.36 -17.40 -12.88
C VAL A 80 11.33 -18.66 -12.01
N GLU A 81 12.40 -19.46 -12.00
CA GLU A 81 12.52 -20.65 -11.15
C GLU A 81 12.40 -20.31 -9.65
N TYR A 82 13.08 -19.25 -9.21
CA TYR A 82 12.97 -18.76 -7.85
C TYR A 82 11.54 -18.31 -7.52
N LEU A 83 10.89 -17.59 -8.43
CA LEU A 83 9.51 -17.13 -8.24
C LEU A 83 8.54 -18.31 -8.11
N ILE A 84 8.69 -19.35 -8.94
CA ILE A 84 7.89 -20.58 -8.84
C ILE A 84 8.08 -21.25 -7.47
N ASN A 85 9.33 -21.39 -7.01
CA ASN A 85 9.62 -21.96 -5.69
C ASN A 85 9.14 -21.09 -4.52
N SER A 86 8.92 -19.80 -4.77
CA SER A 86 8.40 -18.86 -3.78
C SER A 86 6.87 -18.79 -3.76
N LEU A 87 6.17 -19.47 -4.68
CA LEU A 87 4.72 -19.50 -4.66
C LEU A 87 4.23 -20.25 -3.42
N PRO A 88 3.24 -19.72 -2.68
CA PRO A 88 2.61 -20.48 -1.61
C PRO A 88 1.98 -21.75 -2.19
N GLU A 89 2.11 -22.87 -1.49
CA GLU A 89 1.48 -24.12 -1.90
C GLU A 89 -0.04 -23.93 -1.97
N PRO A 90 -0.70 -24.43 -3.04
CA PRO A 90 -2.14 -24.30 -3.17
C PRO A 90 -2.83 -25.11 -2.07
N GLU A 91 -3.50 -24.42 -1.15
CA GLU A 91 -4.36 -25.03 -0.15
C GLU A 91 -5.66 -25.54 -0.83
N PRO A 92 -6.20 -26.71 -0.43
CA PRO A 92 -7.52 -27.14 -0.87
C PRO A 92 -8.60 -26.10 -0.51
N GLU A 93 -9.55 -25.86 -1.43
CA GLU A 93 -10.60 -24.83 -1.26
C GLU A 93 -11.39 -24.99 0.04
N GLU A 94 -11.66 -26.23 0.47
CA GLU A 94 -12.38 -26.51 1.72
C GLU A 94 -11.59 -26.02 2.96
N ILE A 95 -10.28 -26.22 2.97
CA ILE A 95 -9.39 -25.80 4.06
C ILE A 95 -9.25 -24.28 4.05
N GLN A 96 -9.12 -23.70 2.85
CA GLN A 96 -9.06 -22.25 2.68
C GLN A 96 -10.35 -21.57 3.17
N ALA A 97 -11.52 -22.12 2.83
CA ALA A 97 -12.81 -21.61 3.28
C ALA A 97 -12.96 -21.71 4.81
N GLN A 98 -12.56 -22.83 5.42
CA GLN A 98 -12.57 -22.97 6.88
C GLN A 98 -11.64 -21.97 7.56
N ARG A 99 -10.43 -21.77 7.02
CA ARG A 99 -9.47 -20.80 7.53
C ARG A 99 -10.00 -19.37 7.43
N LEU A 100 -10.66 -19.02 6.32
CA LEU A 100 -11.29 -17.71 6.16
C LEU A 100 -12.43 -17.49 7.16
N GLN A 101 -13.26 -18.51 7.40
CA GLN A 101 -14.32 -18.44 8.40
C GLN A 101 -13.75 -18.23 9.81
N GLN A 102 -12.72 -18.99 10.19
CA GLN A 102 -12.04 -18.83 11.49
C GLN A 102 -11.48 -17.41 11.64
N LEU A 103 -10.85 -16.88 10.58
CA LEU A 103 -10.29 -15.55 10.59
C LEU A 103 -11.39 -14.47 10.72
N GLU A 104 -12.54 -14.68 10.08
CA GLU A 104 -13.70 -13.80 10.22
C GLU A 104 -14.25 -13.80 11.65
N ASP A 105 -14.40 -14.98 12.26
CA ASP A 105 -14.88 -15.12 13.64
C ASP A 105 -13.92 -14.45 14.63
N GLU A 106 -12.60 -14.63 14.45
CA GLU A 106 -11.57 -13.94 15.22
C GLU A 106 -11.64 -12.42 15.04
N MET A 107 -11.86 -11.95 13.82
CA MET A 107 -11.97 -10.53 13.52
C MET A 107 -13.22 -9.91 14.15
N GLN A 108 -14.34 -10.63 14.15
CA GLN A 108 -15.57 -10.21 14.81
C GLN A 108 -15.36 -10.11 16.33
N LEU A 109 -14.74 -11.12 16.94
CA LEU A 109 -14.43 -11.10 18.37
C LEU A 109 -13.53 -9.91 18.72
N ALA A 110 -12.41 -9.74 18.01
CA ALA A 110 -11.49 -8.64 18.23
C ALA A 110 -12.17 -7.26 18.06
N ASN A 111 -13.08 -7.13 17.11
CA ASN A 111 -13.85 -5.90 16.91
C ASN A 111 -14.83 -5.64 18.06
N THR A 112 -15.49 -6.67 18.60
CA THR A 112 -16.36 -6.51 19.78
C THR A 112 -15.58 -6.06 21.01
N GLU A 113 -14.41 -6.67 21.25
CA GLU A 113 -13.51 -6.28 22.34
C GLU A 113 -13.02 -4.83 22.16
N TYR A 114 -12.66 -4.45 20.93
CA TYR A 114 -12.28 -3.09 20.59
C TYR A 114 -13.41 -2.10 20.90
N ILE A 115 -14.64 -2.36 20.47
CA ILE A 115 -15.80 -1.50 20.74
C ILE A 115 -16.05 -1.38 22.25
N GLN A 116 -15.96 -2.48 23.00
CA GLN A 116 -16.10 -2.45 24.46
C GLN A 116 -15.02 -1.61 25.13
N ALA A 117 -13.76 -1.75 24.71
CA ALA A 117 -12.66 -0.95 25.23
C ALA A 117 -12.84 0.54 24.95
N VAL A 118 -13.26 0.89 23.73
CA VAL A 118 -13.56 2.27 23.34
C VAL A 118 -14.71 2.84 24.16
N ASN A 119 -15.78 2.08 24.39
CA ASN A 119 -16.91 2.53 25.20
C ASN A 119 -16.53 2.78 26.65
N ARG A 120 -15.70 1.91 27.25
CA ARG A 120 -15.15 2.13 28.60
C ARG A 120 -14.30 3.39 28.66
N LEU A 121 -13.46 3.62 27.65
CA LEU A 121 -12.63 4.82 27.57
C LEU A 121 -13.46 6.09 27.43
N LYS A 122 -14.53 6.07 26.61
CA LYS A 122 -15.49 7.19 26.50
C LYS A 122 -16.18 7.48 27.83
N ALA A 123 -16.67 6.46 28.52
CA ALA A 123 -17.33 6.63 29.82
C ALA A 123 -16.37 7.20 30.88
N LEU A 124 -15.13 6.72 30.92
CA LEU A 124 -14.10 7.27 31.81
C LEU A 124 -13.75 8.71 31.44
N HIS A 125 -13.62 9.02 30.15
CA HIS A 125 -13.36 10.37 29.69
C HIS A 125 -14.47 11.35 30.08
N GLU A 126 -15.73 10.93 29.97
CA GLU A 126 -16.88 11.71 30.43
C GLU A 126 -16.83 11.96 31.94
N GLN A 127 -16.55 10.93 32.76
CA GLN A 127 -16.39 11.08 34.21
C GLN A 127 -15.26 12.04 34.58
N VAL A 128 -14.11 11.95 33.91
CA VAL A 128 -12.98 12.87 34.14
C VAL A 128 -13.34 14.30 33.73
N THR A 129 -14.04 14.46 32.60
CA THR A 129 -14.50 15.78 32.13
C THR A 129 -15.47 16.41 33.12
N GLU A 130 -16.40 15.62 33.66
CA GLU A 130 -17.38 16.10 34.65
C GLU A 130 -16.70 16.47 35.97
N LEU A 131 -15.74 15.65 36.44
CA LEU A 131 -14.94 16.00 37.61
C LEU A 131 -14.19 17.32 37.40
N LEU A 132 -13.55 17.51 36.24
CA LEU A 132 -12.85 18.76 35.92
C LEU A 132 -13.81 19.96 35.85
N ARG A 133 -15.02 19.79 35.31
CA ARG A 133 -16.06 20.82 35.32
C ARG A 133 -16.53 21.16 36.73
N SER A 134 -16.77 20.15 37.58
CA SER A 134 -17.17 20.37 38.97
C SER A 134 -16.11 21.14 39.75
N MET A 135 -14.82 20.77 39.63
CA MET A 135 -13.72 21.48 40.26
C MET A 135 -13.60 22.92 39.75
N LEU A 136 -13.76 23.15 38.43
CA LEU A 136 -13.76 24.50 37.86
C LEU A 136 -14.92 25.36 38.40
N THR A 137 -16.08 24.74 38.62
CA THR A 137 -17.32 25.42 39.06
C THR A 137 -17.28 25.71 40.56
N GLU A 138 -16.75 24.81 41.38
CA GLU A 138 -16.49 25.03 42.81
C GLU A 138 -15.47 26.15 43.04
N VAL A 139 -14.41 26.21 42.23
CA VAL A 139 -13.45 27.33 42.26
C VAL A 139 -14.14 28.65 41.88
N ASN A 140 -15.08 28.62 40.93
CA ASN A 140 -15.86 29.81 40.57
C ASN A 140 -16.86 30.21 41.65
N ALA A 141 -17.47 29.26 42.36
CA ALA A 141 -18.39 29.53 43.47
C ALA A 141 -17.66 30.07 44.71
N GLY A 142 -16.47 29.56 45.01
CA GLY A 142 -15.60 30.10 46.07
C GLY A 142 -15.09 31.51 45.80
N LEU A 143 -15.09 31.96 44.54
CA LEU A 143 -14.79 33.35 44.16
C LEU A 143 -16.01 34.29 44.27
N VAL A 144 -17.24 33.75 44.35
CA VAL A 144 -18.47 34.55 44.48
C VAL A 144 -18.84 34.77 45.96
N ASP A 145 -18.52 33.82 46.85
CA ASP A 145 -18.87 33.90 48.28
C ASP A 145 -18.03 34.94 49.06
N ASP A 146 -16.87 35.35 48.54
CA ASP A 146 -16.06 36.44 49.12
C ASP A 146 -16.58 37.86 48.77
N THR A 147 -17.64 37.98 47.97
CA THR A 147 -18.14 39.30 47.53
C THR A 147 -19.48 39.73 48.11
N ASN A 148 -20.12 38.92 48.98
CA ASN A 148 -21.49 39.22 49.43
C ASN A 148 -21.63 39.61 50.92
N ASP A 149 -20.54 39.93 51.62
CA ASP A 149 -20.60 40.51 52.98
C ASP A 149 -20.47 42.04 52.96
N SER A 150 -21.36 42.71 52.22
CA SER A 150 -21.66 44.14 52.41
C SER A 150 -22.94 44.55 51.68
N ILE A 151 -24.10 44.21 52.24
CA ILE A 151 -25.37 44.89 51.93
C ILE A 151 -25.42 46.16 52.78
N ASP A 152 -25.33 47.34 52.16
CA ASP A 152 -26.20 48.45 52.58
C ASP A 152 -26.51 49.46 51.46
N ALA A 153 -27.78 49.85 51.45
CA ALA A 153 -28.40 51.06 50.91
C ALA A 153 -28.37 51.35 49.38
N GLY A 154 -29.47 50.98 48.73
CA GLY A 154 -30.38 52.01 48.19
C GLY A 154 -30.30 52.35 46.70
N LYS A 155 -31.40 52.04 46.01
CA LYS A 155 -32.17 52.88 45.05
C LYS A 155 -32.57 52.14 43.78
N GLU A 156 -33.88 52.21 43.55
CA GLU A 156 -34.62 51.88 42.34
C GLU A 156 -34.03 52.55 41.09
N GLY A 157 -34.08 51.85 39.96
CA GLY A 157 -33.67 52.40 38.66
C GLY A 157 -33.83 51.40 37.52
N ASN A 158 -35.02 51.41 36.94
CA ASN A 158 -35.43 50.85 35.65
C ASN A 158 -34.33 50.86 34.55
N ILE A 159 -34.32 49.86 33.64
CA ILE A 159 -34.36 49.97 32.16
C ILE A 159 -34.15 48.58 31.51
N MET A 160 -35.00 48.30 30.52
CA MET A 160 -35.03 47.14 29.61
C MET A 160 -33.71 46.87 28.85
N VAL A 161 -33.55 45.66 28.27
CA VAL A 161 -33.57 45.43 26.80
C VAL A 161 -33.28 43.96 26.42
N ASN A 162 -34.21 43.41 25.63
CA ASN A 162 -34.17 42.38 24.57
C ASN A 162 -33.55 40.98 24.75
N SER A 163 -34.47 40.01 24.77
CA SER A 163 -34.66 38.96 23.75
C SER A 163 -33.67 38.89 22.58
N ARG A 164 -33.00 37.73 22.43
CA ARG A 164 -32.88 37.07 21.13
C ARG A 164 -32.49 35.59 21.27
N ASP A 165 -33.34 34.78 20.67
CA ASP A 165 -33.20 33.39 20.28
C ASP A 165 -31.80 33.04 19.76
N TRP A 166 -31.26 31.89 20.18
CA TRP A 166 -30.56 30.96 19.28
C TRP A 166 -30.89 29.52 19.69
N ASP A 167 -31.99 29.04 19.13
CA ASP A 167 -32.22 27.62 18.91
C ASP A 167 -31.22 27.15 17.83
N VAL A 168 -30.31 26.24 18.17
CA VAL A 168 -29.49 25.53 17.18
C VAL A 168 -29.81 24.06 17.27
N SER A 169 -30.79 23.73 16.45
CA SER A 169 -31.18 22.43 15.93
C SER A 169 -30.09 21.37 15.92
N MET A 170 -30.47 20.22 16.45
CA MET A 170 -29.91 18.90 16.18
C MET A 170 -29.60 18.71 14.69
N ALA A 171 -28.39 18.26 14.41
CA ALA A 171 -28.04 17.49 13.23
C ALA A 171 -27.18 16.30 13.69
N LEU A 172 -27.83 15.14 13.84
CA LEU A 172 -27.38 13.79 13.47
C LEU A 172 -28.47 12.78 13.87
#